data_AF-A0AA91T1S4-F1
#
_entry.id   AF-A0AA91T1S4-F1
#
_cell.length_a   1.000
_cell.length_b   1.000
_cell.length_c   1.000
_cell.angle_alpha   90.00
_cell.angle_beta   90.00
_cell.angle_gamma   90.00
#
_symmetry.space_group_name_H-M   'P 1'
#
loop_
_entity.id
_entity.type
_entity.pdbx_description
1 polymer ?
#
loop_
_entity_poly.entity_id
_entity_poly.type
_entity_poly.pdbx_seq_one_letter_code
_entity_poly.pdbx_strand_id
1 'polypeptide(L)'
;MSNNVLQEDYSTKNEFSALERQVLSQYQALAIKLNTLSDEIAKLNKHLPSETQIALDLTTGSADSLLRNMHNLERKIGLVYTLFRTAVYTLLLQNQENKDAQDAPSNMLDDFSAPLD
;
A
#
# COMPACT_ATOMS: atom_id res chain seq x y z
N MET A 1 15.26 -29.75 9.74
CA MET A 1 14.78 -30.85 10.61
C MET A 1 15.19 -32.16 9.95
N SER A 2 15.83 -33.07 10.69
CA SER A 2 16.36 -34.32 10.13
C SER A 2 15.22 -35.21 9.61
N ASN A 3 15.20 -35.49 8.30
CA ASN A 3 14.16 -36.28 7.62
C ASN A 3 13.94 -37.69 8.22
N ASN A 4 14.93 -38.23 8.95
CA ASN A 4 14.84 -39.53 9.61
C ASN A 4 13.68 -39.61 10.60
N VAL A 5 13.40 -38.55 11.38
CA VAL A 5 12.32 -38.56 12.39
C VAL A 5 10.92 -38.65 11.76
N LEU A 6 10.79 -38.23 10.49
CA LEU A 6 9.52 -38.23 9.77
C LEU A 6 9.25 -39.55 9.04
N GLN A 7 10.26 -40.41 8.88
CA GLN A 7 10.20 -41.64 8.07
C GLN A 7 10.41 -42.91 8.89
N GLU A 8 11.08 -42.84 10.03
CA GLU A 8 11.30 -44.01 10.88
C GLU A 8 10.05 -44.39 11.68
N ASP A 9 9.65 -45.66 11.64
CA ASP A 9 8.61 -46.20 12.51
C ASP A 9 9.24 -46.73 13.81
N TYR A 10 9.06 -46.00 14.91
CA TYR A 10 9.57 -46.38 16.23
C TYR A 10 8.67 -47.43 16.93
N SER A 11 7.51 -47.78 16.37
CA SER A 11 6.58 -48.78 16.92
C SER A 11 7.10 -50.22 16.74
N THR A 12 7.83 -50.45 15.66
CA THR A 12 8.29 -51.79 15.24
C THR A 12 9.67 -52.16 15.76
N LYS A 13 10.42 -51.20 16.32
CA LYS A 13 11.75 -51.44 16.87
C LYS A 13 11.65 -52.13 18.23
N ASN A 14 11.96 -53.43 18.25
CA ASN A 14 11.87 -54.30 19.44
C ASN A 14 13.04 -54.11 20.43
N GLU A 15 13.95 -53.20 20.14
CA GLU A 15 15.16 -52.88 20.92
C GLU A 15 14.86 -51.94 22.11
N PHE A 16 13.64 -51.38 22.15
CA PHE A 16 13.24 -50.36 23.10
C PHE A 16 12.25 -50.89 24.14
N SER A 17 12.39 -50.36 25.36
CA SER A 17 11.41 -50.56 26.44
C SER A 17 10.01 -50.10 25.99
N ALA A 18 8.96 -50.68 26.58
CA ALA A 18 7.57 -50.32 26.24
C ALA A 18 7.31 -48.81 26.42
N LEU A 19 7.89 -48.21 27.46
CA LEU A 19 7.78 -46.77 27.72
C LEU A 19 8.53 -45.94 26.67
N GLU A 20 9.73 -46.38 26.27
CA GLU A 20 10.55 -45.69 25.27
C GLU A 20 9.85 -45.67 23.91
N ARG A 21 9.23 -46.78 23.50
CA ARG A 21 8.40 -46.82 22.28
C ARG A 21 7.22 -45.86 22.35
N GLN A 22 6.53 -45.83 23.48
CA GLN A 22 5.41 -44.91 23.67
C GLN A 22 5.87 -43.44 23.55
N VAL A 23 6.95 -43.08 24.23
CA VAL A 23 7.48 -41.72 24.21
C VAL A 23 7.97 -41.33 22.80
N LEU A 24 8.74 -42.20 22.14
CA LEU A 24 9.22 -41.96 20.77
C LEU A 24 8.08 -41.82 19.77
N SER A 25 7.02 -42.64 19.89
CA SER A 25 5.84 -42.52 19.03
C SER A 25 5.12 -41.18 19.20
N GLN A 26 5.06 -40.65 20.42
CA GLN A 26 4.44 -39.34 20.69
C GLN A 26 5.29 -38.19 20.14
N TYR A 27 6.61 -38.25 20.31
CA TYR A 27 7.52 -37.25 19.73
C TYR A 27 7.48 -37.26 18.20
N GLN A 28 7.40 -38.44 17.57
CA GLN A 28 7.22 -38.58 16.14
C GLN A 28 5.89 -37.95 15.69
N ALA A 29 4.78 -38.27 16.36
CA ALA A 29 3.48 -37.69 16.03
C ALA A 29 3.48 -36.17 16.17
N LEU A 30 4.16 -35.63 17.19
CA LEU A 30 4.32 -34.19 17.38
C LEU A 30 5.17 -33.55 16.26
N ALA A 31 6.29 -34.19 15.89
CA ALA A 31 7.17 -33.73 14.82
C ALA A 31 6.44 -33.68 13.47
N ILE A 32 5.61 -34.69 13.17
CA ILE A 32 4.76 -34.70 11.96
C ILE A 32 3.79 -33.52 12.00
N LYS A 33 3.06 -33.33 13.11
CA LYS A 33 2.10 -32.21 13.25
C LYS A 33 2.77 -30.84 13.10
N LEU A 34 3.94 -30.64 13.71
CA LEU A 34 4.71 -29.40 13.58
C LEU A 34 5.18 -29.18 12.14
N ASN A 35 5.56 -30.24 11.43
CA ASN A 35 5.96 -30.12 10.04
C ASN A 35 4.75 -29.79 9.14
N THR A 36 3.62 -30.46 9.33
CA THR A 36 2.37 -30.12 8.64
C THR A 36 1.96 -28.67 8.90
N LEU A 37 2.06 -28.19 10.14
CA LEU A 37 1.78 -26.80 10.48
C LEU A 37 2.76 -25.84 9.79
N SER A 38 4.06 -26.18 9.75
CA SER A 38 5.07 -25.40 9.04
C SER A 38 4.76 -25.33 7.54
N ASP A 39 4.34 -26.43 6.92
CA ASP A 39 3.95 -26.49 5.52
C ASP A 39 2.66 -25.69 5.25
N GLU A 40 1.70 -25.73 6.15
CA GLU A 40 0.47 -24.91 6.06
C GLU A 40 0.79 -23.42 6.17
N ILE A 41 1.65 -23.02 7.12
CA ILE A 41 2.13 -21.64 7.24
C ILE A 41 2.88 -21.23 5.97
N ALA A 42 3.73 -22.10 5.42
CA ALA A 42 4.45 -21.83 4.18
C ALA A 42 3.50 -21.69 2.98
N LYS A 43 2.43 -22.49 2.90
CA LYS A 43 1.39 -22.39 1.88
C LYS A 43 0.59 -21.09 2.02
N LEU A 44 0.21 -20.71 3.23
CA LEU A 44 -0.46 -19.44 3.53
C LEU A 44 0.42 -18.25 3.12
N ASN A 45 1.72 -18.30 3.44
CA ASN A 45 2.68 -17.26 3.06
C ASN A 45 2.96 -17.21 1.54
N LYS A 46 2.85 -18.34 0.83
CA LYS A 46 2.96 -18.39 -0.65
C LYS A 46 1.72 -17.85 -1.36
N HIS A 47 0.54 -17.99 -0.78
CA HIS A 47 -0.69 -17.42 -1.32
C HIS A 47 -0.79 -15.90 -1.09
N LEU A 48 0.11 -15.32 -0.29
CA LEU A 48 0.29 -13.89 -0.21
C LEU A 48 0.99 -13.41 -1.50
N PRO A 49 0.36 -12.56 -2.32
CA PRO A 49 0.91 -12.12 -3.60
C PRO A 49 2.32 -11.55 -3.40
N SER A 50 3.23 -11.81 -4.32
CA SER A 50 4.66 -11.47 -4.22
C SER A 50 4.97 -9.99 -3.96
N GLU A 51 4.00 -9.07 -4.02
CA GLU A 51 4.15 -7.70 -3.53
C GLU A 51 4.21 -7.59 -1.99
N THR A 52 3.79 -8.62 -1.25
CA THR A 52 3.69 -8.63 0.22
C THR A 52 4.83 -9.41 0.90
N GLN A 53 5.74 -10.04 0.16
CA GLN A 53 6.85 -10.82 0.73
C GLN A 53 7.96 -9.97 1.39
N ILE A 54 7.90 -8.64 1.27
CA ILE A 54 8.76 -7.73 2.04
C ILE A 54 8.22 -7.53 3.49
N ALA A 55 7.01 -7.98 3.80
CA ALA A 55 6.32 -7.68 5.06
C ALA A 55 6.23 -8.87 6.03
N LEU A 56 7.24 -9.75 6.07
CA LEU A 56 7.42 -10.73 7.16
C LEU A 56 8.03 -10.07 8.41
N ASP A 57 7.71 -8.79 8.64
CA ASP A 57 7.85 -8.11 9.92
C ASP A 57 6.43 -7.95 10.48
N LEU A 58 6.11 -8.83 11.44
CA LEU A 58 4.77 -9.28 11.81
C LEU A 58 3.90 -8.21 12.51
N THR A 59 4.32 -6.95 12.53
CA THR A 59 3.58 -5.83 13.16
C THR A 59 3.47 -4.59 12.26
N THR A 60 4.17 -4.54 11.13
CA THR A 60 4.28 -3.34 10.27
C THR A 60 3.43 -3.45 8.99
N GLY A 61 3.13 -4.67 8.52
CA GLY A 61 2.45 -4.88 7.23
C GLY A 61 1.06 -4.25 7.07
N SER A 62 0.25 -4.16 8.14
CA SER A 62 -1.07 -3.51 8.08
C SER A 62 -0.98 -1.99 8.16
N ALA A 63 -0.04 -1.46 8.94
CA ALA A 63 0.13 -0.01 9.11
C ALA A 63 0.83 0.61 7.89
N ASP A 64 1.86 -0.04 7.35
CA ASP A 64 2.56 0.43 6.16
C ASP A 64 1.71 0.35 4.91
N SER A 65 0.90 -0.70 4.77
CA SER A 65 -0.09 -0.79 3.69
C SER A 65 -1.13 0.33 3.80
N LEU A 66 -1.63 0.61 5.01
CA LEU A 66 -2.56 1.71 5.23
C LEU A 66 -1.91 3.08 4.93
N LEU A 67 -0.67 3.31 5.38
CA LEU A 67 0.08 4.54 5.11
C LEU A 67 0.34 4.74 3.61
N ARG A 68 0.72 3.67 2.89
CA ARG A 68 0.88 3.74 1.43
C ARG A 68 -0.43 4.08 0.72
N ASN A 69 -1.54 3.50 1.17
CA ASN A 69 -2.86 3.83 0.64
C ASN A 69 -3.27 5.26 0.95
N MET A 70 -3.02 5.75 2.17
CA MET A 70 -3.26 7.14 2.57
C MET A 70 -2.41 8.12 1.77
N HIS A 71 -1.12 7.84 1.56
CA HIS A 71 -0.23 8.67 0.75
C HIS A 71 -0.65 8.70 -0.74
N ASN A 72 -1.08 7.57 -1.28
CA ASN A 72 -1.65 7.53 -2.63
C ASN A 72 -2.96 8.33 -2.74
N LEU A 73 -3.80 8.31 -1.70
CA LEU A 73 -5.00 9.13 -1.63
C LEU A 73 -4.67 10.62 -1.54
N GLU A 74 -3.72 10.99 -0.69
CA GLU A 74 -3.22 12.36 -0.56
C GLU A 74 -2.73 12.90 -1.90
N ARG A 75 -1.95 12.12 -2.65
CA ARG A 75 -1.45 12.56 -3.97
C ARG A 75 -2.58 12.79 -4.97
N LYS A 76 -3.59 11.91 -4.98
CA LYS A 76 -4.75 12.04 -5.88
C LYS A 76 -5.62 13.23 -5.51
N ILE A 77 -5.96 13.38 -4.23
CA ILE A 77 -6.76 14.50 -3.72
C ILE A 77 -6.01 15.81 -3.88
N GLY A 78 -4.71 15.84 -3.59
CA GLY A 78 -3.85 17.00 -3.76
C GLY A 78 -3.77 17.46 -5.20
N LEU A 79 -3.71 16.55 -6.18
CA LEU A 79 -3.76 16.90 -7.60
C LEU A 79 -5.12 17.52 -7.97
N VAL A 80 -6.22 16.90 -7.58
CA VAL A 80 -7.57 17.44 -7.85
C VAL A 80 -7.75 18.81 -7.20
N TYR A 81 -7.33 18.96 -5.95
CA TYR A 81 -7.41 20.23 -5.21
C TYR A 81 -6.57 21.33 -5.84
N THR A 82 -5.32 21.03 -6.21
CA THR A 82 -4.43 22.01 -6.84
C THR A 82 -4.94 22.42 -8.21
N LEU A 83 -5.38 21.48 -9.06
CA LEU A 83 -5.97 21.78 -10.36
C LEU A 83 -7.27 22.60 -10.23
N PHE A 84 -8.11 22.26 -9.26
CA PHE A 84 -9.33 23.03 -8.99
C PHE A 84 -8.99 24.46 -8.55
N ARG A 85 -8.05 24.59 -7.59
CA ARG A 85 -7.61 25.89 -7.08
C ARG A 85 -7.02 26.74 -8.19
N THR A 86 -6.11 26.19 -9.01
CA THR A 86 -5.51 26.93 -10.12
C THR A 86 -6.57 27.35 -11.14
N ALA A 87 -7.49 26.47 -11.53
CA ALA A 87 -8.57 26.80 -12.44
C ALA A 87 -9.45 27.96 -11.92
N VAL A 88 -9.78 27.95 -10.63
CA VAL A 88 -10.55 29.04 -9.99
C VAL A 88 -9.75 30.34 -9.96
N TYR A 89 -8.46 30.31 -9.60
CA TYR A 89 -7.63 31.52 -9.63
C TYR A 89 -7.48 32.08 -11.04
N THR A 90 -7.28 31.22 -12.05
CA THR A 90 -7.20 31.63 -13.45
C THR A 90 -8.50 32.29 -13.91
N LEU A 91 -9.65 31.70 -13.59
CA LEU A 91 -10.96 32.30 -13.93
C LEU A 91 -11.21 33.63 -13.21
N LEU A 92 -10.78 33.75 -11.95
CA LEU A 92 -10.92 35.00 -11.20
C LEU A 92 -10.04 36.10 -11.77
N LEU A 93 -8.80 35.78 -12.10
CA LEU A 93 -7.85 36.73 -12.69
C LEU A 93 -8.33 37.19 -14.07
N GLN A 94 -8.77 36.26 -14.92
CA GLN A 94 -9.38 36.60 -16.22
C GLN A 94 -10.62 37.48 -16.07
N ASN A 95 -11.45 37.26 -15.04
CA ASN A 95 -12.59 38.14 -14.77
C ASN A 95 -12.18 39.54 -14.30
N GLN A 96 -11.08 39.66 -13.56
CA GLN A 96 -10.55 40.96 -13.13
C GLN A 96 -9.97 41.71 -14.33
N GLU A 97 -9.11 41.07 -15.13
CA GLU A 97 -8.52 41.67 -16.34
C GLU A 97 -9.59 42.13 -17.34
N ASN A 98 -10.65 41.35 -17.54
CA ASN A 98 -11.74 41.73 -18.43
C ASN A 98 -12.58 42.90 -17.89
N LYS A 99 -12.71 43.03 -16.57
CA LYS A 99 -13.38 44.19 -15.95
C LYS A 99 -12.51 45.45 -16.07
N ASP A 100 -11.22 45.34 -15.80
CA ASP A 100 -10.29 46.47 -15.91
C ASP A 100 -10.14 46.94 -17.37
N ALA A 101 -10.24 46.02 -18.34
CA ALA A 101 -10.26 46.36 -19.77
C ALA A 101 -11.59 47.00 -20.24
N GLN A 102 -12.71 46.71 -19.58
CA GLN A 102 -13.99 47.38 -19.82
C GLN A 102 -14.07 48.77 -19.18
N ASP A 103 -13.35 48.98 -18.08
CA ASP A 103 -13.31 50.26 -17.35
C ASP A 103 -12.21 51.22 -17.85
N ALA A 104 -11.38 50.83 -18.83
CA ALA A 104 -10.46 51.74 -19.52
C ALA A 104 -11.25 52.73 -20.42
N PRO A 105 -11.33 54.03 -20.06
CA PRO A 105 -12.30 54.93 -20.64
C PRO A 105 -11.87 55.38 -22.03
N SER A 106 -12.85 55.37 -22.94
CA SER A 106 -12.93 56.05 -24.22
C SER A 106 -12.85 57.59 -24.10
N ASN A 107 -11.89 58.13 -23.34
CA ASN A 107 -11.71 59.56 -23.06
C ASN A 107 -10.34 60.11 -23.53
N MET A 108 -9.81 59.66 -24.67
CA MET A 108 -8.60 60.26 -25.27
C MET A 108 -8.66 60.39 -26.80
N LEU A 109 -9.85 60.62 -27.38
CA LEU A 109 -9.99 60.81 -28.83
C LEU A 109 -10.80 62.03 -29.29
N ASP A 110 -11.18 62.95 -28.40
CA ASP A 110 -11.98 64.16 -28.77
C ASP A 110 -11.24 65.51 -28.71
N ASP A 111 -9.96 65.58 -28.32
CA ASP A 111 -9.27 66.88 -28.10
C ASP A 111 -8.33 67.35 -29.23
N PHE A 112 -8.48 66.84 -30.46
CA PHE A 112 -7.62 67.24 -31.60
C PHE A 112 -8.41 67.74 -32.84
N SER A 113 -9.55 68.39 -32.63
CA SER A 113 -10.27 69.08 -33.72
C SER A 113 -10.83 70.42 -33.26
N ALA A 114 -9.96 71.41 -33.09
CA ALA A 114 -10.34 72.83 -33.10
C ALA A 114 -9.89 73.45 -34.44
N PRO A 115 -10.77 74.17 -35.17
CA PRO A 115 -10.45 74.75 -36.46
C PRO A 115 -9.60 76.02 -36.30
N LEU A 116 -8.63 76.18 -37.19
CA LEU A 116 -7.91 77.44 -37.43
C LEU A 116 -8.86 78.41 -38.14
N ASP A 117 -9.24 79.49 -37.47
CA ASP A 117 -9.69 80.76 -38.06
C ASP A 117 -8.96 81.92 -37.36
#